data_AF-A0A5C7PH01-F1
#
_entry.id   AF-A0A5C7PH01-F1
#
_cell.length_a   1.000
_cell.length_b   1.000
_cell.length_c   1.000
_cell.angle_alpha   90.00
_cell.angle_beta   90.00
_cell.angle_gamma   90.00
#
_symmetry.space_group_name_H-M   'P 1'
#
loop_
_entity.id
_entity.type
_entity.pdbx_description
1 polymer ?
#
loop_
_entity_poly.entity_id
_entity_poly.type
_entity_poly.pdbx_seq_one_letter_code
_entity_poly.pdbx_strand_id
1 'polypeptide(L)'
;MIVKPTLLDHPKFLRLARKLGPDALHVLVRMWAHCETDQKGERWRGADPEYLEAVCRWSGDQGKAYNSLLDCEFIGTFEGGLVIRNWRKYNQTLVNSWDNGRSGGRPRKTHGKPTGNPRVSPSRGSGNPRVSGNGTSQNPPVTHGEPVAPPRREEKSREEGSREEYPQTPTSDAPKSSPRSDPIEGEVGWPTRDQWRAACEMLGMPEHVAQEEWLRQESKPAHERWARVSLDRLPMHAERVLGWWRQKGCPGPGGPGASDVKATPYNLRMQIDALAAEIPNHKGNPEGTWPPDVREMHYEDFVGKTRRLRELREQLASLGQ
;
A
#
# COMPACT_ATOMS: atom_id res chain seq x y z
N MET A 1 10.16 27.89 25.63
CA MET A 1 9.64 26.65 25.02
C MET A 1 8.59 27.04 24.00
N ILE A 2 8.87 26.90 22.71
CA ILE A 2 7.90 27.25 21.66
C ILE A 2 7.07 26.00 21.40
N VAL A 3 5.95 25.86 22.11
CA VAL A 3 4.94 24.86 21.80
C VAL A 3 4.11 25.41 20.65
N LYS A 4 4.13 24.77 19.48
CA LYS A 4 3.22 25.09 18.37
C LYS A 4 2.04 24.12 18.44
N PRO A 5 0.85 24.50 18.92
CA PRO A 5 -0.30 23.62 18.98
C PRO A 5 -0.97 23.53 17.59
N THR A 6 -0.27 22.94 16.61
CA THR A 6 -0.71 22.95 15.20
C THR A 6 -2.06 22.27 14.99
N LEU A 7 -2.47 21.37 15.89
CA LEU A 7 -3.79 20.73 15.86
C LEU A 7 -4.84 21.54 16.63
N LEU A 8 -4.54 21.94 17.87
CA LEU A 8 -5.52 22.59 18.75
C LEU A 8 -5.95 23.96 18.21
N ASP A 9 -5.08 24.64 17.48
CA ASP A 9 -5.37 25.91 16.82
C ASP A 9 -5.88 25.76 15.39
N HIS A 10 -5.96 24.53 14.87
CA HIS A 10 -6.36 24.31 13.48
C HIS A 10 -7.86 24.64 13.30
N PRO A 11 -8.27 25.47 12.33
CA PRO A 11 -9.67 25.88 12.16
C PRO A 11 -10.64 24.71 12.05
N LYS A 12 -10.22 23.63 11.37
CA LYS A 12 -10.98 22.39 11.25
C LYS A 12 -11.22 21.70 12.59
N PHE A 13 -10.21 21.65 13.46
CA PHE A 13 -10.34 21.07 14.79
C PHE A 13 -11.20 21.96 15.69
N LEU A 14 -11.01 23.29 15.64
CA LEU A 14 -11.85 24.23 16.39
C LEU A 14 -13.34 24.10 16.01
N ARG A 15 -13.65 23.86 14.72
CA ARG A 15 -15.03 23.56 14.26
C ARG A 15 -15.58 22.27 14.88
N LEU A 16 -14.76 21.22 14.96
CA LEU A 16 -15.14 19.95 15.59
C LEU A 16 -15.35 20.12 17.10
N ALA A 17 -14.44 20.83 17.78
CA ALA A 17 -14.52 21.13 19.21
C ALA A 17 -15.78 21.92 19.57
N ARG A 18 -16.24 22.83 18.70
CA ARG A 18 -17.54 23.52 18.90
C ARG A 18 -18.74 22.58 18.83
N LYS A 19 -18.67 21.50 18.04
CA LYS A 19 -19.77 20.53 17.87
C LYS A 19 -19.79 19.45 18.96
N LEU A 20 -18.61 18.96 19.34
CA LEU A 20 -18.45 17.82 20.26
C LEU A 20 -17.97 18.21 21.66
N GLY A 21 -17.61 19.46 21.88
CA GLY A 21 -17.09 19.94 23.16
C GLY A 21 -15.73 19.32 23.51
N PRO A 22 -15.49 19.01 24.80
CA PRO A 22 -14.19 18.55 25.29
C PRO A 22 -13.76 17.19 24.72
N ASP A 23 -14.71 16.38 24.25
CA ASP A 23 -14.44 15.05 23.71
C ASP A 23 -13.92 15.04 22.27
N ALA A 24 -13.92 16.19 21.58
CA ALA A 24 -13.46 16.28 20.20
C ALA A 24 -12.03 15.73 20.01
N LEU A 25 -11.14 16.00 20.96
CA LEU A 25 -9.77 15.50 20.92
C LEU A 25 -9.72 13.98 21.11
N HIS A 26 -10.48 13.44 22.07
CA HIS A 26 -10.55 12.00 22.33
C HIS A 26 -11.08 11.23 21.13
N VAL A 27 -12.16 11.74 20.52
CA VAL A 27 -12.75 11.17 19.29
C VAL A 27 -11.70 11.13 18.18
N LEU A 28 -11.00 12.25 17.93
CA LEU A 28 -10.02 12.34 16.85
C LEU A 28 -8.84 11.39 17.07
N VAL A 29 -8.28 11.35 18.28
CA VAL A 29 -7.13 10.50 18.62
C VAL A 29 -7.50 9.01 18.54
N ARG A 30 -8.67 8.61 19.07
CA ARG A 30 -9.12 7.20 19.02
C ARG A 30 -9.38 6.74 17.59
N MET A 31 -10.05 7.57 16.79
CA MET A 31 -10.26 7.28 15.37
C MET A 31 -8.93 7.12 14.62
N TRP A 32 -7.95 7.99 14.87
CA TRP A 32 -6.63 7.90 14.23
C TRP A 32 -5.83 6.69 14.71
N ALA A 33 -5.91 6.35 16.00
CA ALA A 33 -5.25 5.16 16.55
C ALA A 33 -5.82 3.87 15.94
N HIS A 34 -7.14 3.80 15.75
CA HIS A 34 -7.80 2.65 15.12
C HIS A 34 -7.34 2.39 13.68
N CYS A 35 -6.97 3.45 12.95
CA CYS A 35 -6.36 3.32 11.63
C CYS A 35 -4.98 2.65 11.68
N GLU A 36 -4.23 2.85 12.76
CA GLU A 36 -2.89 2.29 12.96
C GLU A 36 -2.94 0.82 13.40
N THR A 37 -3.74 0.52 14.43
CA THR A 37 -3.73 -0.77 15.11
C THR A 37 -4.53 -1.83 14.35
N ASP A 38 -5.81 -1.56 14.13
CA ASP A 38 -6.80 -2.58 13.78
C ASP A 38 -7.08 -2.62 12.28
N GLN A 39 -7.25 -1.46 11.66
CA GLN A 39 -7.56 -1.37 10.23
C GLN A 39 -6.31 -1.38 9.35
N LYS A 40 -5.16 -0.93 9.88
CA LYS A 40 -3.92 -0.67 9.13
C LYS A 40 -4.18 0.13 7.85
N GLY A 41 -4.95 1.20 7.99
CA GLY A 41 -5.33 2.05 6.88
C GLY A 41 -6.48 2.99 7.19
N GLU A 42 -6.68 3.92 6.27
CA GLU A 42 -7.66 5.00 6.38
C GLU A 42 -9.04 4.65 5.81
N ARG A 43 -9.21 3.48 5.18
CA ARG A 43 -10.49 3.04 4.60
C ARG A 43 -11.11 1.94 5.45
N TRP A 44 -12.21 2.24 6.11
CA TRP A 44 -12.92 1.29 6.95
C TRP A 44 -14.14 0.78 6.16
N ARG A 45 -14.04 -0.45 5.66
CA ARG A 45 -15.10 -1.10 4.89
C ARG A 45 -16.18 -1.63 5.82
N GLY A 46 -17.44 -1.48 5.44
CA GLY A 46 -18.61 -1.84 6.24
C GLY A 46 -18.83 -0.98 7.48
N ALA A 47 -18.00 0.05 7.68
CA ALA A 47 -18.12 0.94 8.83
C ALA A 47 -19.29 1.91 8.63
N ASP A 48 -20.20 1.88 9.57
CA ASP A 48 -21.37 2.76 9.67
C ASP A 48 -21.17 3.76 10.84
N PRO A 49 -22.13 4.67 11.07
CA PRO A 49 -22.03 5.64 12.17
C PRO A 49 -21.87 4.99 13.53
N GLU A 50 -22.57 3.88 13.79
CA GLU A 50 -22.53 3.16 15.07
C GLU A 50 -21.14 2.57 15.32
N TYR A 51 -20.54 1.94 14.32
CA TYR A 51 -19.18 1.42 14.39
C TYR A 51 -18.16 2.52 14.69
N LEU A 52 -18.25 3.66 14.00
CA LEU A 52 -17.33 4.78 14.25
C LEU A 52 -17.46 5.30 15.67
N GLU A 53 -18.69 5.44 16.17
CA GLU A 53 -18.95 5.95 17.52
C GLU A 53 -18.49 4.95 18.59
N ALA A 54 -18.66 3.65 18.35
CA ALA A 54 -18.12 2.59 19.20
C ALA A 54 -16.59 2.62 19.27
N VAL A 55 -15.91 2.76 18.12
CA VAL A 55 -14.44 2.91 18.05
C VAL A 55 -13.97 4.14 18.83
N CYS A 56 -14.69 5.25 18.68
CA CYS A 56 -14.36 6.49 19.38
C CYS A 56 -14.76 6.47 20.86
N ARG A 57 -15.49 5.42 21.30
CA ARG A 57 -16.15 5.33 22.60
C ARG A 57 -16.94 6.61 22.91
N TRP A 58 -17.72 7.04 21.93
CA TRP A 58 -18.57 8.20 22.03
C TRP A 58 -19.75 7.89 22.97
N SER A 59 -19.99 8.76 23.94
CA SER A 59 -21.05 8.60 24.94
C SER A 59 -22.11 9.69 24.88
N GLY A 60 -22.09 10.54 23.84
CA GLY A 60 -23.11 11.56 23.61
C GLY A 60 -24.22 11.06 22.69
N ASP A 61 -24.94 12.01 22.08
CA ASP A 61 -26.06 11.70 21.20
C ASP A 61 -25.62 10.83 20.01
N GLN A 62 -26.39 9.78 19.72
CA GLN A 62 -26.11 8.85 18.63
C GLN A 62 -26.04 9.59 17.28
N GLY A 63 -25.02 9.27 16.49
CA GLY A 63 -24.75 9.86 15.19
C GLY A 63 -24.12 11.26 15.25
N LYS A 64 -24.03 11.91 16.41
CA LYS A 64 -23.51 13.27 16.53
C LYS A 64 -22.01 13.34 16.27
N ALA A 65 -21.24 12.37 16.77
CA ALA A 65 -19.80 12.34 16.53
C ALA A 65 -19.52 12.05 15.05
N TYR A 66 -20.23 11.07 14.48
CA TYR A 66 -20.15 10.76 13.05
C TYR A 66 -20.46 11.97 12.16
N ASN A 67 -21.64 12.58 12.34
CA ASN A 67 -22.07 13.73 11.55
C ASN A 67 -21.13 14.92 11.72
N SER A 68 -20.64 15.17 12.94
CA SER A 68 -19.70 16.27 13.18
C SER A 68 -18.35 16.06 12.51
N LEU A 69 -17.83 14.83 12.49
CA LEU A 69 -16.60 14.48 11.78
C LEU A 69 -16.78 14.59 10.26
N LEU A 70 -17.95 14.21 9.75
CA LEU A 70 -18.29 14.32 8.33
C LEU A 70 -18.40 15.79 7.90
N ASP A 71 -19.16 16.60 8.64
CA ASP A 71 -19.33 18.05 8.41
C ASP A 71 -18.01 18.82 8.50
N CYS A 72 -17.12 18.38 9.39
CA CYS A 72 -15.80 18.96 9.54
C CYS A 72 -14.78 18.30 8.61
N GLU A 73 -15.18 17.45 7.68
CA GLU A 73 -14.34 16.76 6.68
C GLU A 73 -13.16 15.96 7.27
N PHE A 74 -13.24 15.52 8.52
CA PHE A 74 -12.27 14.56 9.06
C PHE A 74 -12.47 13.17 8.47
N ILE A 75 -13.71 12.86 8.08
CA ILE A 75 -14.07 11.63 7.38
C ILE A 75 -14.77 11.95 6.06
N GLY A 76 -14.92 10.93 5.22
CA GLY A 76 -15.78 10.92 4.05
C GLY A 76 -16.46 9.56 3.92
N THR A 77 -17.46 9.47 3.07
CA THR A 77 -18.16 8.22 2.77
C THR A 77 -17.78 7.70 1.39
N PHE A 78 -17.87 6.40 1.21
CA PHE A 78 -17.84 5.75 -0.09
C PHE A 78 -18.82 4.56 -0.08
N GLU A 79 -19.06 3.96 -1.24
CA GLU A 79 -19.93 2.79 -1.33
C GLU A 79 -19.42 1.66 -0.42
N GLY A 80 -20.18 1.38 0.63
CA GLY A 80 -19.85 0.35 1.62
C GLY A 80 -18.80 0.75 2.65
N GLY A 81 -18.65 2.02 3.02
CA GLY A 81 -17.89 2.39 4.23
C GLY A 81 -17.48 3.86 4.36
N LEU A 82 -16.50 4.10 5.22
CA LEU A 82 -15.98 5.44 5.51
C LEU A 82 -14.47 5.53 5.31
N VAL A 83 -14.00 6.73 4.93
CA VAL A 83 -12.59 7.06 4.72
C VAL A 83 -12.16 8.15 5.69
N ILE A 84 -11.09 7.92 6.45
CA ILE A 84 -10.46 8.89 7.33
C ILE A 84 -9.55 9.78 6.48
N ARG A 85 -9.84 11.08 6.39
CA ARG A 85 -9.14 11.96 5.47
C ARG A 85 -7.73 12.30 5.97
N ASN A 86 -6.79 12.32 5.03
CA ASN A 86 -5.38 12.69 5.24
C ASN A 86 -4.59 11.80 6.21
N TRP A 87 -5.18 10.74 6.78
CA TRP A 87 -4.47 9.88 7.73
C TRP A 87 -3.21 9.28 7.10
N ARG A 88 -3.33 8.72 5.88
CA ARG A 88 -2.17 8.15 5.16
C ARG A 88 -1.13 9.22 4.84
N LYS A 89 -1.57 10.41 4.43
CA LYS A 89 -0.67 11.54 4.08
C LYS A 89 0.23 11.90 5.27
N TYR A 90 -0.31 11.96 6.48
CA TYR A 90 0.45 12.29 7.68
C TYR A 90 1.24 11.10 8.23
N ASN A 91 0.79 9.86 7.99
CA ASN A 91 1.41 8.64 8.48
C ASN A 91 2.16 7.85 7.39
N GLN A 92 2.62 8.53 6.34
CA GLN A 92 3.23 7.88 5.18
C GLN A 92 4.46 7.04 5.55
N THR A 93 5.28 7.50 6.49
CA THR A 93 6.44 6.76 6.99
C THR A 93 6.04 5.43 7.64
N LEU A 94 4.97 5.44 8.44
CA LEU A 94 4.43 4.24 9.09
C LEU A 94 3.90 3.26 8.03
N VAL A 95 3.13 3.76 7.06
CA VAL A 95 2.62 2.96 5.93
C VAL A 95 3.77 2.32 5.14
N ASN A 96 4.81 3.11 4.81
CA ASN A 96 5.99 2.60 4.12
C ASN A 96 6.68 1.51 4.94
N SER A 97 6.73 1.64 6.26
CA SER A 97 7.29 0.60 7.14
C SER A 97 6.51 -0.71 7.09
N TRP A 98 5.17 -0.64 7.01
CA TRP A 98 4.32 -1.83 6.85
C TRP A 98 4.52 -2.51 5.50
N ASP A 99 4.62 -1.72 4.43
CA ASP A 99 4.85 -2.24 3.08
C ASP A 99 6.23 -2.89 2.98
N ASN A 100 7.27 -2.24 3.53
CA ASN A 100 8.62 -2.81 3.61
C ASN A 100 8.69 -4.08 4.47
N GLY A 101 7.94 -4.12 5.57
CA GLY A 101 7.82 -5.31 6.43
C GLY A 101 7.12 -6.48 5.72
N ARG A 102 6.13 -6.18 4.88
CA ARG A 102 5.44 -7.19 4.03
C ARG A 102 6.34 -7.71 2.90
N SER A 103 7.20 -6.87 2.34
CA SER A 103 8.13 -7.24 1.27
C SER A 103 9.35 -8.04 1.73
N GLY A 104 9.47 -8.36 3.03
CA GLY A 104 10.44 -9.30 3.54
C GLY A 104 11.90 -8.91 3.27
N GLY A 105 12.47 -8.05 4.12
CA GLY A 105 13.93 -7.97 4.20
C GLY A 105 14.48 -6.66 4.73
N ARG A 106 15.35 -6.76 5.73
CA ARG A 106 16.38 -5.74 5.97
C ARG A 106 17.16 -5.56 4.66
N PRO A 107 17.32 -4.34 4.13
CA PRO A 107 18.18 -4.11 2.98
C PRO A 107 19.54 -4.78 3.26
N ARG A 108 19.97 -5.70 2.39
CA ARG A 108 21.33 -6.23 2.47
C ARG A 108 22.25 -5.01 2.39
N LYS A 109 23.10 -4.80 3.41
CA LYS A 109 24.15 -3.78 3.36
C LYS A 109 24.99 -4.06 2.11
N THR A 110 24.77 -3.30 1.04
CA THR A 110 25.63 -3.21 -0.14
C THR A 110 26.73 -2.18 0.10
N HIS A 111 27.32 -2.20 1.28
CA HIS A 111 28.62 -1.59 1.52
C HIS A 111 29.53 -2.68 2.06
N GLY A 112 30.64 -2.88 1.35
CA GLY A 112 31.63 -3.89 1.63
C GLY A 112 31.95 -3.95 3.11
N LYS A 113 32.18 -5.18 3.59
CA LYS A 113 32.84 -5.39 4.87
C LYS A 113 34.07 -4.45 4.90
N PRO A 114 34.26 -3.62 5.93
CA PRO A 114 35.58 -3.09 6.21
C PRO A 114 36.44 -4.31 6.59
N THR A 115 37.09 -4.90 5.61
CA THR A 115 38.22 -5.80 5.82
C THR A 115 39.35 -4.93 6.33
N GLY A 116 39.63 -5.02 7.62
CA GLY A 116 40.80 -4.40 8.22
C GLY A 116 40.50 -3.72 9.55
N ASN A 117 40.28 -4.51 10.60
CA ASN A 117 40.74 -4.05 11.91
C ASN A 117 42.27 -4.24 11.90
N PRO A 118 43.10 -3.18 11.98
CA PRO A 118 44.53 -3.37 12.14
C PRO A 118 44.74 -4.10 13.47
N ARG A 119 45.43 -5.24 13.38
CA ARG A 119 45.79 -6.08 14.52
C ARG A 119 46.80 -5.28 15.36
N VAL A 120 46.37 -4.77 16.51
CA VAL A 120 47.29 -4.17 17.48
C VAL A 120 48.14 -5.30 18.08
N SER A 121 49.41 -5.35 17.67
CA SER A 121 50.41 -6.23 18.28
C SER A 121 50.68 -5.78 19.72
N PRO A 122 50.69 -6.67 20.73
CA PRO A 122 51.05 -6.30 22.09
C PRO A 122 52.56 -6.16 22.17
N SER A 123 53.07 -4.92 22.10
CA SER A 123 54.47 -4.66 22.43
C SER A 123 54.63 -4.71 23.95
N ARG A 124 55.38 -5.71 24.42
CA ARG A 124 55.83 -5.80 25.81
C ARG A 124 56.99 -4.83 26.05
N GLY A 125 56.81 -3.95 27.03
CA GLY A 125 57.83 -3.57 28.01
C GLY A 125 58.83 -2.50 27.61
N SER A 126 58.83 -1.38 28.35
CA SER A 126 59.90 -1.01 29.31
C SER A 126 59.87 0.49 29.60
N GLY A 127 60.10 0.86 30.87
CA GLY A 127 60.62 2.18 31.23
C GLY A 127 59.67 3.12 31.98
N ASN A 128 59.53 2.89 33.29
CA ASN A 128 59.23 3.95 34.25
C ASN A 128 60.40 4.97 34.27
N PRO A 129 60.14 6.25 34.59
CA PRO A 129 60.68 6.73 35.86
C PRO A 129 59.66 7.52 36.69
N ARG A 130 59.93 7.49 37.98
CA ARG A 130 59.09 7.90 39.10
C ARG A 130 59.65 9.21 39.69
N VAL A 131 58.75 10.01 40.27
CA VAL A 131 58.90 10.88 41.48
C VAL A 131 58.95 12.41 41.32
N SER A 132 58.13 13.04 42.21
CA SER A 132 58.13 14.40 42.81
C SER A 132 57.48 15.55 42.03
N GLY A 133 56.50 16.30 42.57
CA GLY A 133 55.86 16.29 43.88
C GLY A 133 54.87 17.47 44.05
N ASN A 134 54.02 17.35 45.08
CA ASN A 134 53.22 18.34 45.83
C ASN A 134 52.20 19.27 45.13
N GLY A 135 50.95 19.26 45.66
CA GLY A 135 49.99 20.35 45.48
C GLY A 135 48.51 19.98 45.66
N THR A 136 48.06 19.97 46.91
CA THR A 136 46.69 19.95 47.47
C THR A 136 45.54 20.46 46.58
N SER A 137 44.42 19.73 46.52
CA SER A 137 43.06 20.21 46.93
C SER A 137 41.91 19.32 46.41
N GLN A 138 41.24 18.67 47.36
CA GLN A 138 39.82 18.32 47.48
C GLN A 138 38.94 18.26 46.22
N ASN A 139 38.54 17.04 45.83
CA ASN A 139 37.14 16.57 45.74
C ASN A 139 37.09 15.12 45.19
N PRO A 140 36.35 14.18 45.80
CA PRO A 140 36.27 12.81 45.30
C PRO A 140 35.32 12.70 44.09
N PRO A 141 35.74 12.07 42.97
CA PRO A 141 34.84 11.64 41.92
C PRO A 141 34.29 10.24 42.27
N VAL A 142 32.96 10.13 42.38
CA VAL A 142 32.29 8.83 42.47
C VAL A 142 32.26 8.21 41.08
N THR A 143 33.13 7.23 40.87
CA THR A 143 33.16 6.33 39.71
C THR A 143 32.15 5.20 39.84
N HIS A 144 31.37 5.03 38.78
CA HIS A 144 30.88 3.77 38.18
C HIS A 144 30.46 2.61 39.10
N GLY A 145 29.15 2.43 39.25
CA GLY A 145 28.55 1.12 39.53
C GLY A 145 28.30 0.35 38.22
N GLU A 146 28.70 -0.92 38.22
CA GLU A 146 28.53 -1.90 37.13
C GLU A 146 27.05 -2.10 36.71
N PRO A 147 26.78 -2.46 35.44
CA PRO A 147 25.45 -2.85 35.00
C PRO A 147 25.10 -4.26 35.53
N VAL A 148 24.16 -4.32 36.47
CA VAL A 148 23.54 -5.58 36.93
C VAL A 148 22.75 -6.19 35.78
N ALA A 149 23.10 -7.42 35.40
CA ALA A 149 22.36 -8.24 34.44
C ALA A 149 20.95 -8.58 34.99
N PRO A 150 19.89 -8.58 34.15
CA PRO A 150 18.57 -9.00 34.59
C PRO A 150 18.55 -10.52 34.87
N PRO A 151 17.83 -10.98 35.92
CA PRO A 151 17.73 -12.40 36.22
C PRO A 151 16.93 -13.16 35.15
N ARG A 152 17.45 -14.35 34.90
CA ARG A 152 17.00 -15.40 33.97
C ARG A 152 15.56 -15.79 34.28
N ARG A 153 14.66 -15.69 33.29
CA ARG A 153 13.26 -16.13 33.37
C ARG A 153 13.23 -17.66 33.46
N GLU A 154 12.85 -18.19 34.60
CA GLU A 154 12.62 -19.61 34.81
C GLU A 154 11.39 -20.07 34.01
N GLU A 155 11.59 -21.13 33.23
CA GLU A 155 10.55 -21.93 32.60
C GLU A 155 9.69 -22.58 33.70
N LYS A 156 8.40 -22.26 33.74
CA LYS A 156 7.43 -22.99 34.55
C LYS A 156 6.64 -23.92 33.64
N SER A 157 6.87 -25.20 33.91
CA SER A 157 6.28 -26.40 33.37
C SER A 157 4.75 -26.38 33.34
N ARG A 158 4.25 -26.98 32.26
CA ARG A 158 2.86 -27.29 31.94
C ARG A 158 2.43 -28.52 32.75
N GLU A 159 1.47 -28.35 33.66
CA GLU A 159 0.80 -29.46 34.33
C GLU A 159 -0.50 -29.82 33.60
N GLU A 160 -0.69 -31.13 33.42
CA GLU A 160 -1.87 -31.82 32.93
C GLU A 160 -2.89 -32.09 34.05
N GLY A 161 -4.15 -32.28 33.66
CA GLY A 161 -5.27 -32.72 34.53
C GLY A 161 -6.32 -31.62 34.66
N SER A 162 -7.62 -31.83 34.53
CA SER A 162 -8.41 -33.05 34.58
C SER A 162 -9.73 -32.79 33.86
N ARG A 163 -10.14 -33.79 33.08
CA ARG A 163 -11.37 -33.88 32.30
C ARG A 163 -12.54 -34.15 33.23
N GLU A 164 -13.47 -33.21 33.35
CA GLU A 164 -14.75 -33.43 34.03
C GLU A 164 -15.72 -34.22 33.14
N GLU A 165 -16.27 -35.27 33.73
CA GLU A 165 -17.31 -36.15 33.20
C GLU A 165 -18.66 -35.43 33.15
N TYR A 166 -19.39 -35.59 32.04
CA TYR A 166 -20.83 -35.32 32.00
C TYR A 166 -21.61 -36.63 31.80
N PRO A 167 -22.82 -36.75 32.38
CA PRO A 167 -23.52 -38.02 32.50
C PRO A 167 -24.17 -38.48 31.21
N GLN A 168 -24.21 -39.80 31.02
CA GLN A 168 -24.84 -40.49 29.91
C GLN A 168 -26.38 -40.44 29.99
N THR A 169 -27.03 -40.21 28.84
CA THR A 169 -28.45 -40.54 28.62
C THR A 169 -28.57 -41.56 27.48
N PRO A 170 -29.59 -42.44 27.50
CA PRO A 170 -29.54 -43.74 26.84
C PRO A 170 -29.98 -43.74 25.37
N THR A 171 -29.37 -44.69 24.68
CA THR A 171 -29.69 -45.39 23.42
C THR A 171 -31.07 -45.20 22.80
N SER A 172 -31.10 -44.92 21.49
CA SER A 172 -32.10 -45.50 20.58
C SER A 172 -31.48 -45.75 19.20
N ASP A 173 -31.64 -46.98 18.72
CA ASP A 173 -31.26 -47.49 17.41
C ASP A 173 -31.90 -46.73 16.23
N ALA A 174 -31.10 -46.43 15.19
CA ALA A 174 -31.40 -46.76 13.79
C ALA A 174 -30.31 -46.22 12.83
N PRO A 175 -30.01 -46.94 11.72
CA PRO A 175 -28.84 -46.69 10.88
C PRO A 175 -29.17 -45.82 9.67
N LYS A 176 -28.18 -45.08 9.16
CA LYS A 176 -27.97 -44.89 7.70
C LYS A 176 -26.61 -44.23 7.43
N SER A 177 -25.83 -44.98 6.67
CA SER A 177 -24.61 -44.61 5.97
C SER A 177 -24.69 -43.26 5.26
N SER A 178 -23.66 -42.44 5.44
CA SER A 178 -23.17 -41.54 4.39
C SER A 178 -21.64 -41.59 4.39
N PRO A 179 -21.01 -41.83 3.24
CA PRO A 179 -19.57 -41.86 3.14
C PRO A 179 -19.05 -40.43 3.34
N ARG A 180 -18.19 -40.23 4.34
CA ARG A 180 -17.33 -39.06 4.37
C ARG A 180 -16.43 -39.15 3.14
N SER A 181 -16.72 -38.34 2.14
CA SER A 181 -15.79 -38.07 1.05
C SER A 181 -14.59 -37.35 1.66
N ASP A 182 -13.43 -37.99 1.61
CA ASP A 182 -12.16 -37.30 1.80
C ASP A 182 -12.08 -36.13 0.80
N PRO A 183 -11.47 -34.98 1.15
CA PRO A 183 -11.29 -33.89 0.22
C PRO A 183 -10.45 -34.39 -0.96
N ILE A 184 -11.07 -34.43 -2.14
CA ILE A 184 -10.38 -34.61 -3.40
C ILE A 184 -9.31 -33.51 -3.46
N GLU A 185 -8.03 -33.90 -3.56
CA GLU A 185 -6.92 -33.04 -3.94
C GLU A 185 -7.16 -32.51 -5.36
N GLY A 186 -8.12 -31.60 -5.49
CA GLY A 186 -8.33 -30.81 -6.70
C GLY A 186 -7.23 -29.76 -6.70
N GLU A 187 -6.34 -29.85 -7.69
CA GLU A 187 -5.40 -28.81 -8.04
C GLU A 187 -6.07 -27.44 -7.86
N VAL A 188 -5.55 -26.61 -6.97
CA VAL A 188 -5.93 -25.21 -6.85
C VAL A 188 -5.34 -24.50 -8.08
N GLY A 189 -5.94 -24.77 -9.23
CA GLY A 189 -5.47 -24.33 -10.53
C GLY A 189 -5.58 -22.82 -10.64
N TRP A 190 -4.53 -22.19 -11.15
CA TRP A 190 -4.56 -20.79 -11.50
C TRP A 190 -5.66 -20.54 -12.55
N PRO A 191 -6.28 -19.35 -12.54
CA PRO A 191 -7.24 -18.99 -13.57
C PRO A 191 -6.60 -19.09 -14.95
N THR A 192 -7.30 -19.72 -15.89
CA THR A 192 -6.89 -19.72 -17.30
C THR A 192 -7.18 -18.35 -17.93
N ARG A 193 -6.55 -18.09 -19.08
CA ARG A 193 -6.74 -16.83 -19.82
C ARG A 193 -8.20 -16.63 -20.22
N ASP A 194 -8.88 -17.71 -20.59
CA ASP A 194 -10.27 -17.66 -21.00
C ASP A 194 -11.21 -17.43 -19.80
N GLN A 195 -10.91 -18.03 -18.64
CA GLN A 195 -11.66 -17.75 -17.40
C GLN A 195 -11.53 -16.29 -16.97
N TRP A 196 -10.32 -15.72 -17.07
CA TRP A 196 -10.11 -14.30 -16.79
C TRP A 196 -10.83 -13.40 -17.79
N ARG A 197 -10.73 -13.70 -19.09
CA ARG A 197 -11.42 -12.95 -20.14
C ARG A 197 -12.94 -12.97 -19.93
N ALA A 198 -13.51 -14.14 -19.67
CA ALA A 198 -14.95 -14.28 -19.40
C ALA A 198 -15.39 -13.45 -18.17
N ALA A 199 -14.60 -13.46 -17.09
CA ALA A 199 -14.86 -12.63 -15.91
C ALA A 199 -14.82 -11.12 -16.23
N CYS A 200 -13.90 -10.69 -17.09
CA CYS A 200 -13.78 -9.31 -17.53
C CYS A 200 -14.93 -8.88 -18.45
N GLU A 201 -15.34 -9.74 -19.38
CA GLU A 201 -16.43 -9.51 -20.32
C GLU A 201 -17.76 -9.32 -19.59
N MET A 202 -18.07 -10.17 -18.60
CA MET A 202 -19.29 -10.03 -17.77
C MET A 202 -19.40 -8.66 -17.07
N LEU A 203 -18.26 -8.02 -16.78
CA LEU A 203 -18.20 -6.72 -16.10
C LEU A 203 -18.06 -5.53 -17.07
N GLY A 204 -18.06 -5.79 -18.38
CA GLY A 204 -17.82 -4.77 -19.40
C GLY A 204 -16.44 -4.12 -19.30
N MET A 205 -15.43 -4.87 -18.83
CA MET A 205 -14.05 -4.38 -18.81
C MET A 205 -13.50 -4.34 -20.24
N PRO A 206 -12.89 -3.23 -20.70
CA PRO A 206 -12.29 -3.17 -22.02
C PRO A 206 -11.20 -4.25 -22.20
N GLU A 207 -11.19 -4.93 -23.35
CA GLU A 207 -10.26 -6.03 -23.69
C GLU A 207 -8.79 -5.67 -23.39
N HIS A 208 -8.39 -4.43 -23.72
CA HIS A 208 -7.02 -3.96 -23.54
C HIS A 208 -6.60 -3.89 -22.06
N VAL A 209 -7.53 -3.52 -21.16
CA VAL A 209 -7.30 -3.49 -19.69
C VAL A 209 -7.21 -4.91 -19.15
N ALA A 210 -8.11 -5.79 -19.59
CA ALA A 210 -8.08 -7.20 -19.22
C ALA A 210 -6.75 -7.85 -19.64
N GLN A 211 -6.27 -7.53 -20.85
CA GLN A 211 -5.00 -8.05 -21.37
C GLN A 211 -3.78 -7.49 -20.64
N GLU A 212 -3.78 -6.20 -20.30
CA GLU A 212 -2.69 -5.57 -19.53
C GLU A 212 -2.55 -6.23 -18.15
N GLU A 213 -3.65 -6.38 -17.40
CA GLU A 213 -3.60 -7.01 -16.08
C GLU A 213 -3.23 -8.51 -16.18
N TRP A 214 -3.69 -9.21 -17.21
CA TRP A 214 -3.27 -10.60 -17.46
C TRP A 214 -1.75 -10.70 -17.62
N LEU A 215 -1.16 -9.90 -18.53
CA LEU A 215 0.28 -9.88 -18.75
C LEU A 215 1.05 -9.49 -17.48
N ARG A 216 0.51 -8.54 -16.71
CA ARG A 216 1.09 -8.15 -15.42
C ARG A 216 1.11 -9.30 -14.43
N GLN A 217 0.04 -10.11 -14.34
CA GLN A 217 0.02 -11.28 -13.47
C GLN A 217 0.97 -12.38 -13.96
N GLU A 218 1.03 -12.63 -15.27
CA GLU A 218 1.95 -13.60 -15.88
C GLU A 218 3.43 -13.21 -15.70
N SER A 219 3.74 -11.92 -15.64
CA SER A 219 5.11 -11.43 -15.39
C SER A 219 5.62 -11.67 -13.97
N LYS A 220 4.74 -12.05 -13.02
CA LYS A 220 5.14 -12.33 -11.64
C LYS A 220 5.77 -13.71 -11.49
N PRO A 221 6.62 -13.92 -10.46
CA PRO A 221 7.09 -15.25 -10.09
C PRO A 221 5.93 -16.23 -9.88
N ALA A 222 6.13 -17.51 -10.18
CA ALA A 222 5.10 -18.56 -10.11
C ALA A 222 4.34 -18.59 -8.76
N HIS A 223 5.02 -18.31 -7.64
CA HIS A 223 4.41 -18.33 -6.30
C HIS A 223 3.57 -17.07 -5.97
N GLU A 224 3.71 -15.99 -6.74
CA GLU A 224 2.92 -14.75 -6.59
C GLU A 224 1.83 -14.59 -7.66
N ARG A 225 2.05 -15.24 -8.81
CA ARG A 225 1.12 -15.28 -9.93
C ARG A 225 -0.23 -15.80 -9.44
N TRP A 226 -1.26 -14.96 -9.55
CA TRP A 226 -2.64 -15.29 -9.13
C TRP A 226 -2.79 -15.78 -7.67
N ALA A 227 -1.78 -15.62 -6.82
CA ALA A 227 -1.71 -16.24 -5.48
C ALA A 227 -2.80 -15.81 -4.49
N ARG A 228 -3.60 -14.79 -4.83
CA ARG A 228 -4.73 -14.29 -4.02
C ARG A 228 -6.06 -14.29 -4.77
N VAL A 229 -6.09 -14.89 -5.95
CA VAL A 229 -7.24 -14.88 -6.85
C VAL A 229 -7.58 -16.33 -7.14
N SER A 230 -8.41 -16.91 -6.28
CA SER A 230 -9.07 -18.18 -6.55
C SER A 230 -10.14 -17.99 -7.64
N LEU A 231 -10.54 -19.07 -8.31
CA LEU A 231 -11.51 -19.02 -9.42
C LEU A 231 -12.84 -18.38 -9.01
N ASP A 232 -13.32 -18.66 -7.79
CA ASP A 232 -14.52 -18.06 -7.19
C ASP A 232 -14.39 -16.55 -6.94
N ARG A 233 -13.15 -16.04 -6.81
CA ARG A 233 -12.85 -14.63 -6.56
C ARG A 233 -12.39 -13.88 -7.81
N LEU A 234 -12.36 -14.55 -8.97
CA LEU A 234 -11.94 -13.96 -10.23
C LEU A 234 -12.82 -12.75 -10.64
N PRO A 235 -14.16 -12.78 -10.51
CA PRO A 235 -15.00 -11.61 -10.77
C PRO A 235 -14.68 -10.43 -9.84
N MET A 236 -14.47 -10.69 -8.55
CA MET A 236 -14.12 -9.65 -7.57
C MET A 236 -12.75 -9.02 -7.86
N HIS A 237 -11.78 -9.80 -8.35
CA HIS A 237 -10.51 -9.26 -8.82
C HIS A 237 -10.70 -8.38 -10.05
N ALA A 238 -11.52 -8.80 -11.02
CA ALA A 238 -11.86 -8.02 -12.20
C ALA A 238 -12.56 -6.69 -11.84
N GLU A 239 -13.52 -6.69 -10.91
CA GLU A 239 -14.15 -5.46 -10.40
C GLU A 239 -13.14 -4.50 -9.79
N ARG A 240 -12.18 -5.00 -9.02
CA ARG A 240 -11.12 -4.18 -8.42
C ARG A 240 -10.21 -3.56 -9.48
N VAL A 241 -9.86 -4.31 -10.51
CA VAL A 241 -9.03 -3.84 -11.63
C VAL A 241 -9.79 -2.76 -12.41
N LEU A 242 -11.07 -3.01 -12.71
CA LEU A 242 -11.94 -2.05 -13.38
C LEU A 242 -12.13 -0.77 -12.55
N GLY A 243 -12.35 -0.90 -11.24
CA GLY A 243 -12.46 0.22 -10.31
C GLY A 243 -11.18 1.03 -10.21
N TRP A 244 -10.02 0.37 -10.16
CA TRP A 244 -8.71 1.03 -10.19
C TRP A 244 -8.51 1.80 -11.50
N TRP A 245 -8.84 1.19 -12.63
CA TRP A 245 -8.73 1.81 -13.95
C TRP A 245 -9.66 3.03 -14.09
N ARG A 246 -10.93 2.91 -13.66
CA ARG A 246 -11.89 4.03 -13.64
C ARG A 246 -11.41 5.19 -12.75
N GLN A 247 -10.84 4.90 -11.57
CA GLN A 247 -10.37 5.92 -10.63
C GLN A 247 -9.11 6.64 -11.07
N LYS A 248 -8.19 5.93 -11.73
CA LYS A 248 -6.94 6.52 -12.24
C LYS A 248 -7.17 7.40 -13.47
N GLY A 249 -8.39 7.38 -14.02
CA GLY A 249 -8.67 7.81 -15.37
C GLY A 249 -7.96 6.89 -16.35
N CYS A 250 -8.57 6.61 -17.50
CA CYS A 250 -7.73 6.27 -18.64
C CYS A 250 -6.63 7.33 -18.71
N PRO A 251 -5.33 7.00 -18.78
CA PRO A 251 -4.40 7.93 -19.37
C PRO A 251 -4.85 8.06 -20.83
N GLY A 252 -5.85 8.92 -21.06
CA GLY A 252 -6.10 9.44 -22.38
C GLY A 252 -4.79 10.04 -22.87
N PRO A 253 -4.48 9.95 -24.17
CA PRO A 253 -3.18 10.34 -24.72
C PRO A 253 -2.83 11.85 -24.62
N GLY A 254 -3.44 12.61 -23.71
CA GLY A 254 -3.18 14.05 -23.52
C GLY A 254 -3.47 14.62 -22.13
N GLY A 255 -3.55 13.81 -21.07
CA GLY A 255 -3.81 14.32 -19.71
C GLY A 255 -2.61 15.04 -19.08
N PRO A 256 -2.81 16.20 -18.39
CA PRO A 256 -1.75 16.92 -17.69
C PRO A 256 -1.28 16.13 -16.45
N GLY A 257 -0.33 15.22 -16.67
CA GLY A 257 0.16 14.27 -15.67
C GLY A 257 0.81 13.01 -16.28
N ALA A 258 0.77 12.85 -17.60
CA ALA A 258 1.36 11.70 -18.31
C ALA A 258 2.91 11.65 -18.32
N SER A 259 3.61 12.66 -17.79
CA SER A 259 5.07 12.75 -17.87
C SER A 259 5.85 11.85 -16.90
N ASP A 260 5.20 11.32 -15.84
CA ASP A 260 5.87 10.54 -14.78
C ASP A 260 5.55 9.03 -14.79
N VAL A 261 4.71 8.56 -15.72
CA VAL A 261 4.51 7.12 -15.89
C VAL A 261 5.66 6.59 -16.74
N LYS A 262 6.54 5.76 -16.16
CA LYS A 262 7.62 5.09 -16.90
C LYS A 262 7.05 4.51 -18.19
N ALA A 263 7.64 4.90 -19.32
CA ALA A 263 7.23 4.43 -20.64
C ALA A 263 7.40 2.91 -20.69
N THR A 264 6.30 2.17 -20.56
CA THR A 264 6.29 0.73 -20.79
C THR A 264 6.16 0.48 -22.30
N PRO A 265 6.67 -0.65 -22.81
CA PRO A 265 6.49 -1.01 -24.23
C PRO A 265 5.03 -1.00 -24.67
N TYR A 266 4.11 -1.31 -23.75
CA TYR A 266 2.67 -1.28 -23.99
C TYR A 266 2.12 0.14 -24.15
N ASN A 267 2.46 1.05 -23.21
CA ASN A 267 2.03 2.45 -23.28
C ASN A 267 2.54 3.14 -24.55
N LEU A 268 3.77 2.82 -24.97
CA LEU A 268 4.34 3.34 -26.22
C LEU A 268 3.60 2.81 -27.46
N ARG A 269 3.24 1.52 -27.50
CA ARG A 269 2.43 0.95 -28.59
C ARG A 269 1.06 1.62 -28.70
N MET A 270 0.39 1.84 -27.58
CA MET A 270 -0.90 2.56 -27.57
C MET A 270 -0.78 3.99 -28.10
N GLN A 271 0.26 4.72 -27.70
CA GLN A 271 0.50 6.07 -28.21
C GLN A 271 0.83 6.07 -29.72
N ILE A 272 1.58 5.06 -30.19
CA ILE A 272 1.88 4.87 -31.62
C ILE A 272 0.59 4.62 -32.40
N ASP A 273 -0.28 3.71 -31.94
CA ASP A 273 -1.51 3.34 -32.65
C ASP A 273 -2.52 4.50 -32.69
N ALA A 274 -2.70 5.21 -31.56
CA ALA A 274 -3.57 6.38 -31.49
C ALA A 274 -3.09 7.50 -32.42
N LEU A 275 -1.80 7.83 -32.37
CA LEU A 275 -1.22 8.88 -33.19
C LEU A 275 -1.20 8.50 -34.69
N ALA A 276 -1.01 7.22 -35.01
CA ALA A 276 -1.11 6.71 -36.37
C ALA A 276 -2.53 6.77 -36.93
N ALA A 277 -3.57 6.61 -36.08
CA ALA A 277 -4.97 6.76 -36.48
C ALA A 277 -5.37 8.22 -36.73
N GLU A 278 -4.76 9.18 -36.01
CA GLU A 278 -4.99 10.61 -36.21
C GLU A 278 -4.29 11.18 -37.44
N ILE A 279 -3.21 10.55 -37.91
CA ILE A 279 -2.52 10.94 -39.14
C ILE A 279 -3.37 10.46 -40.31
N PRO A 280 -3.98 11.37 -41.11
CA PRO A 280 -4.79 10.96 -42.24
C PRO A 280 -3.97 10.07 -43.17
N ASN A 281 -4.59 8.99 -43.64
CA ASN A 281 -3.96 8.06 -44.57
C ASN A 281 -3.84 8.76 -45.94
N HIS A 282 -2.86 9.66 -46.08
CA HIS A 282 -2.65 10.53 -47.26
C HIS A 282 -2.15 9.77 -48.49
N LYS A 283 -2.33 8.44 -48.55
CA LYS A 283 -1.95 7.62 -49.70
C LYS A 283 -2.71 7.94 -51.00
N GLY A 284 -3.60 8.96 -51.02
CA GLY A 284 -4.52 9.18 -52.13
C GLY A 284 -4.70 10.61 -52.66
N ASN A 285 -4.01 11.65 -52.17
CA ASN A 285 -4.16 12.96 -52.80
C ASN A 285 -2.92 13.87 -52.64
N PRO A 286 -1.96 13.82 -53.58
CA PRO A 286 -0.80 14.69 -53.57
C PRO A 286 -1.10 16.13 -54.05
N GLU A 287 -2.23 16.42 -54.71
CA GLU A 287 -2.46 17.70 -55.37
C GLU A 287 -3.94 18.15 -55.40
N GLY A 288 -4.29 19.15 -54.59
CA GLY A 288 -5.55 19.91 -54.66
C GLY A 288 -6.64 19.37 -53.71
N THR A 289 -7.30 20.15 -52.86
CA THR A 289 -7.70 21.55 -52.86
C THR A 289 -7.95 21.92 -51.40
N TRP A 290 -6.96 22.47 -50.71
CA TRP A 290 -7.15 23.03 -49.38
C TRP A 290 -6.97 24.56 -49.48
N PRO A 291 -7.84 25.37 -48.87
CA PRO A 291 -7.65 26.81 -48.80
C PRO A 291 -6.24 27.13 -48.25
N PRO A 292 -5.55 28.18 -48.73
CA PRO A 292 -4.18 28.50 -48.32
C PRO A 292 -4.01 28.56 -46.79
N ASP A 293 -5.01 29.13 -46.12
CA ASP A 293 -5.04 29.35 -44.68
C ASP A 293 -5.22 28.04 -43.87
N VAL A 294 -5.76 26.99 -44.50
CA VAL A 294 -5.93 25.64 -43.94
C VAL A 294 -4.68 24.79 -44.23
N ARG A 295 -3.91 25.08 -45.29
CA ARG A 295 -2.67 24.34 -45.59
C ARG A 295 -1.59 24.53 -44.53
N GLU A 296 -1.37 25.75 -44.05
CA GLU A 296 -0.25 26.00 -43.12
C GLU A 296 -0.54 25.49 -41.70
N MET A 297 -1.75 25.69 -41.16
CA MET A 297 -2.11 25.17 -39.84
C MET A 297 -2.10 23.64 -39.78
N HIS A 298 -2.53 22.96 -40.84
CA HIS A 298 -2.55 21.49 -40.87
C HIS A 298 -1.19 20.87 -41.22
N TYR A 299 -0.28 21.61 -41.88
CA TYR A 299 1.06 21.12 -42.20
C TYR A 299 1.93 21.01 -40.95
N GLU A 300 1.98 22.04 -40.10
CA GLU A 300 2.76 22.00 -38.86
C GLU A 300 2.24 20.95 -37.87
N ASP A 301 0.92 20.80 -37.74
CA ASP A 301 0.31 19.73 -36.92
C ASP A 301 0.68 18.34 -37.47
N PHE A 302 0.60 18.15 -38.79
CA PHE A 302 1.00 16.89 -39.44
C PHE A 302 2.50 16.58 -39.26
N VAL A 303 3.38 17.56 -39.43
CA VAL A 303 4.83 17.41 -39.23
C VAL A 303 5.13 17.12 -37.75
N GLY A 304 4.43 17.78 -36.83
CA GLY A 304 4.52 17.52 -35.39
C GLY A 304 4.12 16.08 -35.03
N LYS A 305 2.96 15.62 -35.49
CA LYS A 305 2.45 14.27 -35.25
C LYS A 305 3.35 13.19 -35.86
N THR A 306 3.85 13.40 -37.08
CA THR A 306 4.77 12.44 -37.74
C THR A 306 6.13 12.37 -37.06
N ARG A 307 6.68 13.52 -36.60
CA ARG A 307 7.91 13.55 -35.78
C ARG A 307 7.71 12.78 -34.47
N ARG A 308 6.61 13.05 -33.76
CA ARG A 308 6.29 12.39 -32.50
C ARG A 308 6.10 10.88 -32.66
N LEU A 309 5.47 10.44 -33.75
CA LEU A 309 5.31 9.02 -34.07
C LEU A 309 6.66 8.31 -34.25
N ARG A 310 7.63 8.97 -34.88
CA ARG A 310 9.00 8.44 -35.04
C ARG A 310 9.70 8.30 -33.69
N GLU A 311 9.66 9.32 -32.85
CA GLU A 311 10.25 9.30 -31.50
C GLU A 311 9.70 8.15 -30.66
N LEU A 312 8.38 7.93 -30.66
CA LEU A 312 7.75 6.84 -29.90
C LEU A 312 8.18 5.45 -30.39
N ARG A 313 8.37 5.28 -31.70
CA ARG A 313 8.88 4.03 -32.29
C ARG A 313 10.34 3.77 -31.91
N GLU A 314 11.18 4.81 -31.89
CA GLU A 314 12.58 4.72 -31.44
C GLU A 314 12.67 4.38 -29.95
N GLN A 315 11.85 5.02 -29.11
CA GLN A 315 11.73 4.69 -27.69
C GLN A 315 11.31 3.23 -27.48
N LEU A 316 10.31 2.75 -28.24
CA LEU A 316 9.85 1.37 -28.15
C LEU A 316 10.96 0.38 -28.57
N ALA A 317 11.73 0.70 -29.61
CA ALA A 317 12.85 -0.11 -30.06
C ALA A 317 13.98 -0.18 -29.01
N SER A 318 14.27 0.93 -28.33
CA SER A 318 15.32 0.99 -27.30
C SER A 318 15.01 0.17 -26.04
N LEU A 319 13.73 -0.14 -25.78
CA LEU A 319 13.31 -0.97 -24.64
C LEU A 319 13.29 -2.48 -24.96
N GLY A 320 13.46 -2.85 -26.22
CA GLY A 320 13.45 -4.25 -26.69
C GLY A 320 14.83 -4.88 -26.86
N GLN A 321 15.91 -4.15 -26.57
CA GLN A 321 17.31 -4.63 -26.55
C GLN A 321 17.76 -4.88 -25.12
#